data_AF-A0A922YVK4-F1
#
_entry.id   AF-A0A922YVK4-F1
#
_cell.length_a   1.000
_cell.length_b   1.000
_cell.length_c   1.000
_cell.angle_alpha   90.00
_cell.angle_beta   90.00
_cell.angle_gamma   90.00
#
_symmetry.space_group_name_H-M   'P 1'
#
loop_
_entity.id
_entity.type
_entity.pdbx_description
1 polymer ?
#
loop_
_entity_poly.entity_id
_entity_poly.type
_entity_poly.pdbx_seq_one_letter_code
_entity_poly.pdbx_strand_id
1 'polypeptide(L)' 'KPASGEVVVIISADAAATHQSVINVMDAARRAQLVQITFATQQSSGGSASRP' A
#
# COMPACT_ATOMS: atom_id res chain seq x y z
N LYS A 1 23.90 13.08 3.04
CA LYS A 1 24.37 11.80 2.43
C LYS A 1 23.19 10.84 2.52
N PRO A 2 22.53 10.44 1.42
CA PRO A 2 21.44 9.50 1.55
C PRO A 2 22.06 8.18 2.05
N ALA A 3 21.60 7.72 3.21
CA ALA A 3 22.08 6.50 3.82
C ALA A 3 21.59 5.31 2.99
N SER A 4 22.47 4.34 2.78
CA SER A 4 22.23 3.11 2.07
C SER A 4 20.91 2.44 2.52
N GLY A 5 19.99 2.18 1.59
CA GLY A 5 18.91 1.21 1.79
C GLY A 5 17.55 1.77 2.24
N GLU A 6 17.04 2.82 1.60
CA GLU A 6 15.62 3.15 1.70
C GLU A 6 14.79 2.05 1.00
N VAL A 7 14.37 1.04 1.77
CA VAL A 7 13.50 -0.04 1.28
C VAL A 7 12.07 0.49 1.25
N VAL A 8 11.62 0.87 0.07
CA VAL A 8 10.24 1.29 -0.17
C VAL A 8 9.40 0.05 -0.46
N VAL A 9 8.41 -0.22 0.40
CA VAL A 9 7.45 -1.31 0.17
C VAL A 9 6.16 -0.75 -0.41
N ILE A 10 5.78 -1.25 -1.58
CA ILE A 10 4.51 -0.94 -2.24
C ILE A 10 3.57 -2.10 -2.03
N ILE A 11 2.43 -1.84 -1.38
CA ILE A 11 1.40 -2.83 -1.10
C ILE A 11 0.22 -2.54 -2.02
N SER A 12 -0.01 -3.41 -3.00
CA SER A 12 -1.20 -3.36 -3.86
C SER A 12 -2.30 -4.20 -3.24
N ALA A 13 -3.36 -3.56 -2.75
CA ALA A 13 -4.59 -4.22 -2.33
C ALA A 13 -5.64 -4.01 -3.42
N ASP A 14 -5.94 -5.05 -4.20
CA ASP A 14 -7.04 -5.02 -5.16
C ASP A 14 -8.40 -5.28 -4.47
N ALA A 15 -9.50 -5.18 -5.22
CA ALA A 15 -10.86 -5.34 -4.68
C ALA A 15 -11.16 -6.76 -4.14
N ALA A 16 -10.38 -7.78 -4.51
CA ALA A 16 -10.44 -9.13 -3.99
C ALA A 16 -9.51 -9.35 -2.78
N ALA A 17 -8.66 -8.36 -2.43
CA ALA A 17 -7.81 -8.45 -1.25
C ALA A 17 -8.66 -8.49 0.02
N THR A 18 -8.55 -9.57 0.79
CA THR A 18 -9.26 -9.69 2.06
C THR A 18 -8.66 -8.73 3.10
N HIS A 19 -9.49 -8.21 4.00
CA HIS A 19 -9.04 -7.34 5.09
C HIS A 19 -7.91 -7.98 5.91
N GLN A 20 -7.99 -9.28 6.16
CA GLN A 20 -6.95 -10.02 6.90
C GLN A 20 -5.62 -10.08 6.14
N SER A 21 -5.64 -10.21 4.82
CA SER A 21 -4.42 -10.15 4.00
C SER A 21 -3.71 -8.81 4.14
N VAL A 22 -4.45 -7.69 4.13
CA VAL A 22 -3.88 -6.35 4.31
C VAL A 22 -3.27 -6.20 5.71
N ILE A 23 -3.97 -6.66 6.74
CA ILE A 23 -3.48 -6.62 8.14
C ILE A 23 -2.17 -7.40 8.27
N ASN A 24 -2.08 -8.60 7.68
CA ASN A 24 -0.87 -9.41 7.73
C ASN A 24 0.32 -8.70 7.08
N VAL A 25 0.12 -8.00 5.96
CA VAL A 25 1.19 -7.23 5.31
C VAL A 25 1.56 -6.00 6.15
N MET A 26 0.59 -5.31 6.76
CA MET A 26 0.87 -4.18 7.66
C MET A 26 1.70 -4.59 8.87
N ASP A 27 1.36 -5.73 9.49
CA ASP A 27 2.11 -6.26 10.63
C ASP A 27 3.52 -6.71 10.19
N ALA A 28 3.65 -7.38 9.03
CA ALA A 28 4.94 -7.76 8.48
C ALA A 28 5.85 -6.56 8.20
N ALA A 29 5.32 -5.50 7.58
CA ALA A 29 6.08 -4.28 7.30
C ALA A 29 6.48 -3.54 8.59
N ARG A 30 5.61 -3.53 9.61
CA ARG A 30 5.91 -3.01 10.94
C ARG A 30 7.04 -3.79 11.63
N ARG A 31 6.99 -5.13 11.59
CA ARG A 31 8.04 -6.01 12.15
C ARG A 31 9.38 -5.82 11.44
N ALA A 32 9.35 -5.54 10.15
CA ALA A 32 10.53 -5.23 9.34
C ALA A 32 11.06 -3.79 9.54
N GLN A 33 10.43 -2.99 10.40
CA GLN A 33 10.79 -1.58 10.65
C GLN A 33 10.80 -0.72 9.38
N LEU A 34 9.97 -1.08 8.40
CA LEU A 34 9.85 -0.36 7.14
C LEU A 34 8.96 0.85 7.39
N VAL A 35 9.58 2.01 7.57
CA VAL A 35 8.88 3.27 7.94
C VAL A 35 8.24 3.92 6.71
N GLN A 36 8.74 3.63 5.51
CA GLN A 36 8.17 4.07 4.24
C GLN A 36 7.37 2.95 3.57
N ILE A 37 6.07 2.95 3.85
CA ILE A 37 5.11 2.02 3.25
C ILE A 37 4.12 2.81 2.41
N THR A 38 3.98 2.46 1.14
CA THR A 38 2.97 3.04 0.25
C THR A 38 1.85 2.03 0.00
N PHE A 39 0.63 2.39 0.39
CA PHE A 39 -0.56 1.57 0.15
C PHE A 39 -1.25 2.06 -1.13
N ALA A 40 -1.16 1.24 -2.18
CA ALA A 40 -1.95 1.44 -3.39
C ALA A 40 -3.18 0.54 -3.29
N THR A 41 -4.31 1.12 -2.91
CA THR A 41 -5.58 0.41 -3.10
C THR A 41 -5.99 0.59 -4.56
N GLN A 42 -6.22 -0.51 -5.28
CA GLN A 42 -6.93 -0.42 -6.56
C GLN A 42 -8.40 -0.18 -6.24
N GLN A 43 -8.71 1.01 -5.73
CA GLN A 43 -10.07 1.49 -5.75
C GLN A 43 -10.40 1.58 -7.23
N SER A 44 -11.20 0.64 -7.75
CA SER A 44 -11.80 0.70 -9.08
C SER A 44 -12.21 2.14 -9.26
N SER A 45 -11.46 2.85 -10.10
CA SER A 45 -11.57 4.28 -10.22
C SER A 45 -12.94 4.51 -10.82
N GLY A 46 -13.93 4.71 -9.96
CA GLY A 46 -15.24 5.21 -10.27
C GLY A 46 -15.05 6.65 -10.72
N GLY A 47 -14.51 6.80 -11.93
CA GLY A 47 -14.43 8.03 -12.68
C GLY A 47 -15.84 8.44 -13.06
N SER A 48 -16.63 8.86 -12.07
CA SER A 48 -17.73 9.78 -12.27
C SER A 48 -17.23 11.17 -11.89
N ALA A 49 -16.14 11.59 -12.53
CA ALA A 49 -15.89 13.01 -12.75
C ALA A 49 -16.80 13.41 -13.92
N SER A 50 -18.09 13.55 -13.62
CA SER A 50 -19.05 14.23 -14.48
C SER A 50 -18.52 15.65 -14.70
N ARG A 51 -17.94 15.88 -15.88
CA ARG A 51 -17.54 17.19 -16.42
C ARG A 51 -18.70 17.74 -17.25
N PRO A 52 -18.65 19.05 -17.57
CA PRO A 52 -19.00 20.21 -16.74
C PRO A 52 -20.51 20.53 -16.75
#